data_AF-A0A523WCB6-F1
#
_entry.id   AF-A0A523WCB6-F1
#
_cell.length_a   1.000
_cell.length_b   1.000
_cell.length_c   1.000
_cell.angle_alpha   90.00
_cell.angle_beta   90.00
_cell.angle_gamma   90.00
#
_symmetry.space_group_name_H-M   'P 1'
#
loop_
_entity.id
_entity.type
_entity.pdbx_description
1 polymer ?
#
loop_
_entity_poly.entity_id
_entity_poly.type
_entity_poly.pdbx_seq_one_letter_code
_entity_poly.pdbx_strand_id
1 'polypeptide(L)' 'MSKRKKLEAKILSLFSQVDKPLTLAETSQRLGESQKDVYKALRHLFEKGKTYTVEGRRYKLSSSNSGGT' A
#
# COMPACT_ATOMS: atom_id res chain seq x y z
N MET A 1 -7.15 3.87 -17.33
CA MET A 1 -6.40 3.22 -16.21
C MET A 1 -7.06 1.89 -15.85
N SER A 2 -6.29 0.82 -15.66
CA SER A 2 -6.81 -0.48 -15.20
C SER A 2 -7.24 -0.43 -13.73
N LYS A 3 -8.17 -1.32 -13.32
CA LYS A 3 -8.68 -1.43 -11.93
C LYS A 3 -7.53 -1.52 -10.92
N ARG A 4 -6.49 -2.31 -11.21
CA ARG A 4 -5.30 -2.48 -10.37
C ARG A 4 -4.51 -1.18 -10.19
N LYS A 5 -4.25 -0.43 -11.28
CA LYS A 5 -3.51 0.84 -11.20
C LYS A 5 -4.24 1.88 -10.34
N LYS A 6 -5.57 1.92 -10.40
CA LYS A 6 -6.38 2.78 -9.52
C LYS A 6 -6.23 2.36 -8.06
N LEU A 7 -6.26 1.05 -7.78
CA LEU A 7 -6.08 0.52 -6.43
C LEU A 7 -4.67 0.76 -5.87
N GLU A 8 -3.63 0.64 -6.71
CA GLU A 8 -2.25 0.99 -6.34
C GLU A 8 -2.15 2.46 -5.90
N ALA A 9 -2.76 3.39 -6.65
CA ALA A 9 -2.78 4.80 -6.29
C ALA A 9 -3.51 5.06 -4.96
N LYS A 10 -4.66 4.39 -4.73
CA LYS A 10 -5.38 4.45 -3.46
C LYS A 10 -4.53 3.96 -2.28
N ILE A 11 -3.81 2.83 -2.44
CA ILE A 11 -2.94 2.28 -1.40
C ILE A 11 -1.80 3.24 -1.07
N LEU A 12 -1.14 3.81 -2.08
CA LEU A 12 -0.06 4.78 -1.86
C LEU A 12 -0.56 6.04 -1.15
N SER A 13 -1.71 6.57 -1.57
CA SER A 13 -2.36 7.71 -0.91
C SER A 13 -2.75 7.41 0.53
N LEU A 14 -3.21 6.19 0.82
CA LEU A 14 -3.50 5.77 2.19
C LEU A 14 -2.22 5.70 3.02
N PHE A 15 -1.16 5.10 2.48
CA PHE A 15 0.12 4.94 3.19
C PHE A 15 0.87 6.26 3.41
N SER A 16 0.64 7.27 2.59
CA SER A 16 1.19 8.62 2.83
C SER A 16 0.44 9.40 3.91
N GLN A 17 -0.77 8.97 4.29
CA GLN A 17 -1.61 9.62 5.30
C GLN A 17 -1.54 8.94 6.67
N VAL A 18 -0.85 7.80 6.78
CA VAL A 18 -0.78 7.01 8.02
C VAL A 18 0.68 6.85 8.44
N ASP A 19 0.98 7.21 9.68
CA ASP A 19 2.34 7.08 10.22
C ASP A 19 2.69 5.62 10.54
N LYS A 20 1.68 4.82 10.88
CA LYS A 20 1.85 3.42 11.26
C LYS A 20 1.71 2.47 10.06
N PRO A 21 2.54 1.42 9.98
CA PRO A 21 2.36 0.34 9.02
C PRO A 21 0.99 -0.33 9.17
N LEU A 22 0.35 -0.67 8.05
CA LEU A 22 -0.96 -1.32 8.02
C LEU A 22 -0.87 -2.77 7.56
N THR A 23 -1.70 -3.62 8.16
CA THR A 23 -1.90 -4.99 7.67
C THR A 23 -2.72 -5.01 6.38
N LEU A 24 -2.73 -6.16 5.69
CA LEU A 24 -3.62 -6.39 4.55
C LEU A 24 -5.10 -6.17 4.91
N ALA A 25 -5.52 -6.64 6.08
CA ALA A 25 -6.90 -6.54 6.55
C ALA A 25 -7.29 -5.08 6.81
N GLU A 26 -6.45 -4.32 7.53
CA GLU A 26 -6.69 -2.88 7.77
C GLU A 26 -6.71 -2.08 6.47
N THR A 27 -5.80 -2.38 5.54
CA THR A 27 -5.76 -1.72 4.23
C THR A 27 -7.04 -2.00 3.44
N SER A 28 -7.49 -3.25 3.42
CA SER A 28 -8.74 -3.67 2.77
C SER A 28 -9.96 -2.98 3.37
N GLN A 29 -10.07 -2.93 4.70
CA GLN A 29 -11.16 -2.26 5.40
C GLN A 29 -11.20 -0.76 5.10
N ARG A 30 -10.05 -0.08 5.15
CA ARG A 30 -9.98 1.37 4.89
C ARG A 30 -10.31 1.73 3.44
N LEU A 31 -9.98 0.86 2.49
CA LEU A 31 -10.24 1.12 1.07
C LEU A 31 -11.61 0.64 0.60
N GLY A 32 -12.32 -0.19 1.38
CA GLY A 32 -13.56 -0.83 0.97
C GLY A 32 -13.38 -1.84 -0.17
N GLU A 33 -12.18 -2.43 -0.27
CA GLU A 33 -11.78 -3.30 -1.38
C GLU A 33 -11.48 -4.70 -0.85
N SER A 34 -11.64 -5.74 -1.67
CA SER A 34 -11.38 -7.12 -1.22
C SER A 34 -9.91 -7.34 -0.87
N GLN A 35 -9.63 -8.13 0.18
CA GLN A 35 -8.25 -8.48 0.57
C GLN A 35 -7.47 -9.12 -0.59
N LYS A 36 -8.13 -9.89 -1.47
CA LYS A 36 -7.50 -10.50 -2.65
C LYS A 36 -6.98 -9.44 -3.63
N ASP A 37 -7.78 -8.41 -3.91
CA ASP A 37 -7.40 -7.33 -4.83
C ASP A 37 -6.32 -6.44 -4.20
N VAL A 38 -6.45 -6.13 -2.91
CA VAL A 38 -5.45 -5.36 -2.16
C VAL A 38 -4.12 -6.11 -2.09
N TYR A 39 -4.13 -7.42 -1.84
CA TYR A 39 -2.93 -8.24 -1.82
C TYR A 39 -2.19 -8.23 -3.16
N LYS A 40 -2.92 -8.38 -4.28
CA LYS A 40 -2.31 -8.32 -5.62
C LYS A 40 -1.69 -6.96 -5.90
N ALA A 41 -2.34 -5.88 -5.47
CA ALA A 41 -1.83 -4.52 -5.64
C ALA A 41 -0.60 -4.26 -4.74
N LEU A 42 -0.66 -4.64 -3.46
CA LEU A 42 0.48 -4.55 -2.53
C LEU A 42 1.69 -5.34 -3.00
N ARG A 43 1.48 -6.58 -3.46
CA ARG A 43 2.55 -7.41 -4.02
C ARG A 43 3.24 -6.70 -5.19
N HIS A 44 2.47 -6.13 -6.10
CA HIS A 44 3.03 -5.41 -7.24
C HIS A 44 3.73 -4.10 -6.84
N LEU A 45 3.23 -3.38 -5.84
CA LEU A 45 3.91 -2.21 -5.28
C LEU A 45 5.22 -2.58 -4.58
N PHE A 46 5.24 -3.73 -3.90
CA PHE A 46 6.42 -4.28 -3.25
C PHE A 46 7.49 -4.69 -4.28
N GLU A 47 7.09 -5.42 -5.32
CA GLU A 47 7.96 -5.79 -6.44
C GLU A 47 8.57 -4.55 -7.15
N LYS A 48 7.86 -3.41 -7.12
CA LYS A 48 8.32 -2.11 -7.64
C LYS A 48 9.12 -1.26 -6.63
N GLY A 49 9.33 -1.74 -5.41
CA GLY A 49 10.02 -1.00 -4.35
C GLY A 49 9.27 0.25 -3.85
N LYS A 50 7.96 0.37 -4.10
CA LYS A 50 7.12 1.50 -3.65
C LYS A 50 6.60 1.32 -2.23
N THR A 51 6.53 0.08 -1.77
CA THR A 51 6.15 -0.28 -0.40
C THR A 51 7.12 -1.33 0.13
N TYR A 52 7.38 -1.34 1.42
CA TYR A 52 8.11 -2.44 2.08
C TYR A 52 7.24 -3.11 3.13
N THR A 53 7.65 -4.32 3.51
CA THR A 53 7.01 -5.09 4.57
C THR A 53 7.81 -4.95 5.85
N VAL A 54 7.14 -4.70 6.96
CA VAL A 54 7.69 -4.68 8.32
C VAL A 54 7.26 -5.94 9.06
N GLU A 55 7.83 -6.19 10.23
CA GLU A 55 7.48 -7.34 11.06
C GLU A 55 5.96 -7.49 11.25
N GLY A 56 5.50 -8.74 11.22
CA GLY A 56 4.08 -9.07 11.34
C GLY A 56 3.24 -8.80 10.07
N ARG A 57 3.85 -8.86 8.86
CA ARG A 57 3.15 -8.69 7.57
C ARG A 57 2.42 -7.34 7.44
N ARG A 58 3.03 -6.29 7.99
CA ARG A 58 2.55 -4.92 7.85
C ARG A 58 3.25 -4.23 6.70
N TYR A 59 2.57 -3.32 6.02
CA TYR A 59 3.06 -2.62 4.85
C TYR A 59 3.15 -1.12 5.14
N LYS A 60 4.20 -0.49 4.62
CA LYS A 60 4.42 0.96 4.70
C LYS A 60 4.99 1.49 3.38
N LEU A 61 4.82 2.79 3.15
CA LEU A 61 5.40 3.49 2.00
C LEU A 61 6.93 3.41 2.08
N SER A 62 7.58 3.09 0.97
CA SER A 62 9.04 3.15 0.89
C SER A 62 9.54 4.58 0.95
N SER A 63 10.57 4.83 1.75
CA SER A 63 11.18 6.15 1.93
C SER A 63 11.89 6.68 0.67
N SER A 64 11.96 5.88 -0.40
CA SER A 64 12.64 6.24 -1.65
C SER A 64 11.94 7.34 -2.48
N ASN A 65 10.93 8.04 -1.93
CA ASN A 65 10.37 9.25 -2.53
C ASN A 65 9.72 10.21 -1.50
N SER A 66 10.37 10.42 -0.36
CA SER A 66 10.14 11.63 0.46
C SER A 66 11.21 12.66 0.09
N GLY A 67 11.07 13.25 -1.10
CA GLY A 67 11.71 14.52 -1.44
C GLY A 67 10.74 15.67 -1.13
N GLY A 68 11.22 16.65 -0.37
CA GLY A 68 10.49 17.84 0.07
C GLY A 68 9.82 17.61 1.43
N THR A 69 10.19 18.28 2.52
CA THR A 69 10.77 19.62 2.70
C THR A 69 11.69 19.67 3.92
#